data_AF-A0A7D5HW20-F1
#
_entry.id   AF-A0A7D5HW20-F1
#
_cell.length_a   1.000
_cell.length_b   1.000
_cell.length_c   1.000
_cell.angle_alpha   90.00
_cell.angle_beta   90.00
_cell.angle_gamma   90.00
#
_symmetry.space_group_name_H-M   'P 1'
#
loop_
_entity.id
_entity.type
_entity.pdbx_description
1 polymer ?
#
loop_
_entity_poly.entity_id
_entity_poly.type
_entity_poly.pdbx_seq_one_letter_code
_entity_poly.pdbx_strand_id
1 'polypeptide(L)'
;MKSHSSVFEKDVLLDIAVNIIPLVIMVAFAAVFWIVDPWAGDTLFSRVLQYALIVVPFIGLAILTYVAANRIEVVEDVEVGP
;
A
#
# COMPACT_ATOMS: atom_id res chain seq x y z
N MET A 1 -29.52 -16.81 -4.24
CA MET A 1 -29.81 -15.39 -4.02
C MET A 1 -28.49 -14.78 -3.54
N LYS A 2 -27.80 -14.05 -4.43
CA LYS A 2 -26.41 -13.60 -4.24
C LYS A 2 -26.33 -12.63 -3.07
N SER A 3 -25.35 -12.86 -2.19
CA SER A 3 -24.96 -11.97 -1.10
C SER A 3 -24.47 -10.66 -1.71
N HIS A 4 -24.93 -9.53 -1.17
CA HIS A 4 -24.39 -8.21 -1.47
C HIS A 4 -22.88 -8.21 -1.16
N SER A 5 -22.02 -7.98 -2.15
CA SER A 5 -20.63 -7.63 -1.86
C SER A 5 -20.64 -6.25 -1.24
N SER A 6 -20.46 -6.25 0.07
CA SER A 6 -20.21 -5.03 0.82
C SER A 6 -18.70 -4.94 1.03
N VAL A 7 -18.17 -3.73 1.14
CA VAL A 7 -16.77 -3.45 1.53
C VAL A 7 -16.33 -4.19 2.81
N PHE A 8 -17.27 -4.74 3.58
CA PHE A 8 -17.03 -5.54 4.79
C PHE A 8 -16.90 -7.05 4.54
N GLU A 9 -16.86 -7.51 3.29
CA GLU A 9 -16.50 -8.90 2.99
C GLU A 9 -15.05 -9.18 3.39
N LYS A 10 -14.82 -10.34 4.01
CA LYS A 10 -13.50 -10.73 4.53
C LYS A 10 -12.41 -10.71 3.47
N ASP A 11 -12.75 -11.09 2.24
CA ASP A 11 -11.79 -11.17 1.13
C ASP A 11 -11.38 -9.76 0.68
N VAL A 12 -12.34 -8.82 0.56
CA VAL A 12 -12.05 -7.40 0.27
C VAL A 12 -11.23 -6.75 1.38
N LEU A 13 -11.59 -7.00 2.65
CA LEU A 13 -10.81 -6.52 3.79
C LEU A 13 -9.40 -7.09 3.82
N LEU A 14 -9.23 -8.37 3.43
CA LEU A 14 -7.93 -9.01 3.32
C LEU A 14 -7.08 -8.36 2.23
N ASP A 15 -7.65 -8.12 1.05
CA ASP A 15 -6.95 -7.46 -0.08
C ASP A 15 -6.50 -6.04 0.27
N ILE A 16 -7.38 -5.27 0.93
CA ILE A 16 -7.03 -3.93 1.43
C ILE A 16 -5.94 -4.02 2.50
N ALA A 17 -6.05 -4.93 3.46
CA ALA A 17 -5.05 -5.09 4.52
C ALA A 17 -3.68 -5.51 3.99
N VAL A 18 -3.63 -6.46 3.04
CA VAL A 18 -2.39 -6.94 2.40
C VAL A 18 -1.63 -5.81 1.71
N ASN A 19 -2.31 -4.75 1.26
CA ASN A 19 -1.70 -3.60 0.62
C ASN A 19 -1.46 -2.40 1.55
N ILE A 20 -2.42 -2.07 2.43
CA ILE A 20 -2.34 -0.93 3.35
C ILE A 20 -1.31 -1.15 4.45
N ILE A 21 -1.23 -2.37 5.01
CA ILE A 21 -0.28 -2.66 6.10
C ILE A 21 1.17 -2.43 5.64
N PRO A 22 1.63 -2.96 4.49
CA PRO A 22 2.97 -2.65 3.99
C PRO A 22 3.21 -1.15 3.75
N LEU A 23 2.22 -0.40 3.23
CA LEU A 23 2.35 1.06 3.06
C LEU A 23 2.60 1.77 4.39
N VAL A 24 1.85 1.42 5.43
CA VAL A 24 2.01 1.98 6.78
C VAL A 24 3.39 1.63 7.36
N ILE A 25 3.81 0.37 7.22
CA ILE A 25 5.13 -0.09 7.68
C ILE A 25 6.25 0.69 6.98
N MET A 26 6.16 0.87 5.66
CA MET A 26 7.16 1.63 4.90
C MET A 26 7.25 3.09 5.36
N VAL A 27 6.13 3.76 5.62
CA VAL A 27 6.11 5.13 6.15
C VAL A 27 6.73 5.18 7.55
N ALA A 28 6.38 4.23 8.41
CA ALA A 28 6.93 4.15 9.76
C ALA A 28 8.45 4.01 9.75
N PHE A 29 9.00 3.08 8.95
CA PHE A 29 10.44 2.91 8.83
C PHE A 29 11.13 4.08 8.15
N ALA A 30 10.53 4.70 7.12
CA ALA A 30 11.06 5.91 6.52
C ALA A 30 11.18 7.04 7.55
N ALA A 31 10.18 7.22 8.42
CA ALA A 31 10.21 8.21 9.49
C ALA A 31 11.27 7.88 10.56
N VAL A 32 11.39 6.60 10.96
CA VAL A 32 12.42 6.17 11.91
C VAL A 32 13.81 6.43 11.35
N PHE A 33 14.07 6.07 10.09
CA PHE A 33 15.37 6.27 9.44
C PHE A 33 15.67 7.73 9.10
N TRP A 34 14.67 8.60 9.14
CA TRP A 34 14.88 10.04 9.03
C TRP A 34 15.48 10.63 10.32
N ILE A 35 15.10 10.06 11.46
CA ILE A 35 15.50 10.54 12.80
C ILE A 35 16.76 9.81 13.29
N VAL A 36 16.81 8.50 13.05
CA VAL A 36 17.86 7.60 13.51
C VAL A 36 18.64 7.12 12.30
N ASP A 37 19.96 7.34 12.32
CA ASP A 37 20.87 6.77 11.33
C ASP A 37 21.50 5.50 11.90
N PRO A 38 21.05 4.30 11.47
CA PRO A 38 21.55 3.05 12.02
C PRO A 38 22.85 2.59 11.35
N TRP A 39 23.34 3.26 10.30
CA TRP A 39 24.46 2.79 9.49
C TRP A 39 25.71 3.67 9.72
N ALA A 40 26.80 3.07 10.18
CA ALA A 40 28.07 3.78 10.35
C ALA A 40 28.75 4.02 8.99
N GLY A 41 29.12 5.26 8.69
CA GLY A 41 29.84 5.62 7.45
C GLY A 41 28.95 6.03 6.27
N ASP A 42 27.79 6.61 6.54
CA ASP A 42 26.80 7.00 5.52
C ASP A 42 27.38 7.95 4.46
N THR A 43 27.39 7.48 3.21
CA THR A 43 27.64 8.31 2.04
C THR A 43 26.32 8.84 1.51
N LEU A 44 26.32 9.97 0.78
CA LEU A 44 25.10 10.45 0.13
C LEU A 44 24.44 9.36 -0.74
N PHE A 45 25.26 8.51 -1.37
CA PHE A 45 24.79 7.40 -2.20
C PHE A 45 24.04 6.34 -1.39
N SER A 46 24.57 5.88 -0.25
CA SER A 46 23.90 4.88 0.60
C SER A 46 22.55 5.38 1.11
N ARG A 47 22.48 6.65 1.52
CA ARG A 47 21.23 7.29 1.95
C ARG A 47 20.20 7.36 0.83
N VAL A 48 20.60 7.81 -0.36
CA VAL A 48 19.69 7.87 -1.52
C VAL A 48 19.19 6.48 -1.89
N LEU A 49 20.08 5.48 -1.90
CA LEU A 49 19.70 4.10 -2.22
C LEU A 49 18.71 3.54 -1.20
N GLN A 50 18.94 3.75 0.10
CA GLN A 50 18.03 3.32 1.16
C GLN A 50 16.62 3.88 0.96
N TYR A 51 16.49 5.20 0.75
CA TYR A 51 15.18 5.82 0.53
C TYR A 51 14.58 5.43 -0.81
N ALA A 52 15.37 5.26 -1.87
CA ALA A 52 14.88 4.78 -3.16
C ALA A 52 14.27 3.37 -3.04
N LEU A 53 14.90 2.47 -2.28
CA LEU A 53 14.41 1.12 -2.01
C LEU A 53 13.12 1.09 -1.18
N ILE A 54 12.76 2.20 -0.51
CA ILE A 54 11.47 2.34 0.20
C ILE A 54 10.44 3.04 -0.70
N VAL A 55 10.82 4.18 -1.29
CA VAL A 55 9.91 5.05 -2.05
C VAL A 55 9.43 4.38 -3.33
N VAL A 56 10.30 3.66 -4.05
CA VAL A 56 9.91 2.98 -5.31
C VAL A 56 8.83 1.92 -5.07
N PRO A 57 9.01 0.94 -4.17
CA PRO A 57 7.94 -0.02 -3.87
C PRO A 57 6.74 0.63 -3.19
N PHE A 58 6.92 1.68 -2.38
CA PHE A 58 5.80 2.43 -1.80
C PHE A 58 4.89 3.01 -2.89
N ILE A 59 5.46 3.71 -3.87
CA ILE A 59 4.69 4.27 -5.00
C ILE A 59 4.06 3.14 -5.82
N GLY A 60 4.82 2.10 -6.14
CA GLY A 60 4.32 0.96 -6.91
C GLY A 60 3.13 0.29 -6.22
N LEU A 61 3.24 0.04 -4.92
CA LEU A 61 2.16 -0.57 -4.13
C LEU A 61 0.96 0.37 -3.97
N ALA A 62 1.17 1.66 -3.76
CA ALA A 62 0.09 2.65 -3.69
C ALA A 62 -0.72 2.71 -4.99
N ILE A 63 -0.04 2.67 -6.14
CA ILE A 63 -0.69 2.60 -7.46
C ILE A 63 -1.48 1.30 -7.59
N LEU A 64 -0.87 0.15 -7.25
CA LEU A 64 -1.56 -1.15 -7.32
C LEU A 64 -2.79 -1.19 -6.41
N THR A 65 -2.69 -0.61 -5.22
CA THR A 65 -3.79 -0.50 -4.26
C THR A 65 -4.94 0.32 -4.83
N TYR A 66 -4.62 1.48 -5.41
CA TYR A 66 -5.61 2.35 -6.04
C TYR A 66 -6.31 1.66 -7.22
N VAL A 67 -5.54 1.01 -8.09
CA VAL A 67 -6.09 0.29 -9.25
C VAL A 67 -6.97 -0.89 -8.80
N ALA A 68 -6.58 -1.59 -7.74
CA ALA A 68 -7.38 -2.67 -7.17
C ALA A 68 -8.70 -2.15 -6.58
N ALA A 69 -8.66 -1.09 -5.78
CA ALA A 69 -9.84 -0.48 -5.18
C ALA A 69 -10.85 0.01 -6.25
N ASN A 70 -10.37 0.74 -7.25
CA ASN A 70 -11.20 1.21 -8.36
C ASN A 70 -11.84 0.05 -9.14
N ARG A 71 -11.16 -1.10 -9.27
CA ARG A 71 -11.75 -2.26 -9.94
C ARG A 71 -12.86 -2.92 -9.11
N ILE A 72 -12.73 -2.93 -7.80
CA ILE A 72 -13.75 -3.46 -6.89
C ILE A 72 -15.02 -2.60 -6.98
N GLU A 73 -14.88 -1.27 -6.87
CA GLU A 73 -16.01 -0.33 -6.99
C GLU A 73 -16.76 -0.47 -8.32
N VAL A 74 -16.04 -0.56 -9.44
CA VAL A 74 -16.65 -0.74 -10.77
C VAL A 74 -17.41 -2.06 -10.89
N VAL A 75 -16.92 -3.15 -10.29
CA VAL A 75 -17.61 -4.46 -10.31
C VAL A 75 -18.89 -4.40 -9.49
N GLU A 76 -18.86 -3.75 -8.32
CA GLU A 76 -20.05 -3.55 -7.48
C GLU A 76 -21.12 -2.72 -8.19
N ASP A 77 -20.75 -1.60 -8.83
CA ASP A 77 -21.70 -0.75 -9.56
C ASP A 77 -22.41 -1.49 -10.72
N VAL A 78 -21.69 -2.39 -11.41
CA VAL A 78 -22.25 -3.21 -12.51
C VAL A 78 -23.19 -4.29 -11.98
N GLU A 79 -22.94 -4.86 -10.80
CA GLU A 79 -23.88 -5.83 -10.18
C GLU A 79 -25.10 -5.17 -9.52
N VAL A 80 -25.03 -3.88 -9.15
CA VAL A 80 -26.07 -3.17 -8.35
C VAL A 80 -26.87 -2.13 -9.16
N GLY A 81 -26.52 -1.81 -10.41
CA GLY A 81 -27.31 -0.97 -11.32
C GLY A 81 -28.68 -1.56 -11.73
N PRO A 82 -29.68 -0.72 -12.15
CA PRO A 82 -31.11 -1.08 -12.24
C PRO A 82 -31.46 -2.26 -13.16
#